data_AF-A0A1W1EBA7-F1
#
_entry.id   AF-A0A1W1EBA7-F1
#
_cell.length_a   1.000
_cell.length_b   1.000
_cell.length_c   1.000
_cell.angle_alpha   90.00
_cell.angle_beta   90.00
_cell.angle_gamma   90.00
#
_symmetry.space_group_name_H-M   'P 1'
#
loop_
_entity.id
_entity.type
_entity.pdbx_description
1 polymer ?
#
loop_
_entity_poly.entity_id
_entity_poly.type
_entity_poly.pdbx_seq_one_letter_code
_entity_poly.pdbx_strand_id
1 'polypeptide(L)'
;MTRFGEAFGAKSETFLSLGGAGDLFLTASSTLSRNYRVGLGLSKGKNMDEILQELGEVAEGVPTAKALHKISEDKNIYLPIAQEVYAMIEGKDPLQSVQDLLS
;
A
#
# COMPACT_ATOMS: atom_id res chain seq x y z
N MET A 1 4.23 5.81 -5.92
CA MET A 1 5.66 5.51 -6.19
C MET A 1 6.38 6.71 -6.77
N THR A 2 6.02 7.20 -7.97
CA THR A 2 6.69 8.33 -8.63
C THR A 2 6.82 9.59 -7.77
N ARG A 3 5.70 10.14 -7.26
CA ARG A 3 5.69 11.32 -6.39
C ARG A 3 6.60 11.19 -5.17
N PHE A 4 6.63 9.99 -4.56
CA PHE A 4 7.51 9.71 -3.43
C PHE A 4 8.97 9.74 -3.88
N GLY A 5 9.33 9.03 -4.96
CA GLY A 5 10.69 9.01 -5.45
C GLY A 5 11.23 10.36 -5.88
N GLU A 6 10.42 11.16 -6.59
CA GLU A 6 10.78 12.51 -7.03
C GLU A 6 11.12 13.43 -5.85
N ALA A 7 10.38 13.30 -4.73
CA ALA A 7 10.69 14.02 -3.49
C ALA A 7 12.07 13.69 -2.90
N PHE A 8 12.70 12.60 -3.35
CA PHE A 8 14.06 12.18 -3.00
C PHE A 8 15.03 12.21 -4.20
N GLY A 9 14.67 12.88 -5.30
CA GLY A 9 15.54 13.06 -6.47
C GLY A 9 15.60 11.88 -7.44
N ALA A 10 14.68 10.92 -7.34
CA ALA A 10 14.55 9.87 -8.36
C ALA A 10 14.01 10.44 -9.69
N LYS A 11 14.38 9.78 -10.79
CA LYS A 11 13.88 10.09 -12.13
C LYS A 11 12.54 9.38 -12.37
N SER A 12 11.56 10.07 -12.93
CA SER A 12 10.21 9.53 -13.14
C SER A 12 10.21 8.29 -14.04
N GLU A 13 11.11 8.25 -15.02
CA GLU A 13 11.25 7.14 -15.97
C GLU A 13 11.68 5.83 -15.30
N THR A 14 12.37 5.89 -14.15
CA THR A 14 12.76 4.69 -13.37
C THR A 14 11.53 3.87 -12.95
N PHE A 15 10.40 4.52 -12.70
CA PHE A 15 9.16 3.86 -12.27
C PHE A 15 8.42 3.17 -13.42
N LEU A 16 8.72 3.50 -14.68
CA LEU A 16 8.12 2.85 -15.85
C LEU A 16 8.86 1.55 -16.25
N SER A 17 9.98 1.24 -15.59
CA SER A 17 10.75 0.03 -15.83
C SER A 17 10.10 -1.23 -15.26
N LEU A 18 10.68 -2.40 -15.57
CA LEU A 18 10.27 -3.68 -14.98
C LEU A 18 10.33 -3.69 -13.45
N GLY A 19 11.31 -3.01 -12.86
CA GLY A 19 11.45 -2.91 -11.40
C GLY A 19 10.46 -1.95 -10.74
N GLY A 20 9.74 -1.13 -11.53
CA GLY A 20 8.69 -0.23 -11.04
C GLY A 20 7.31 -0.75 -11.41
N ALA A 21 6.88 -0.43 -12.64
CA ALA A 21 5.57 -0.81 -13.14
C ALA A 21 5.42 -2.34 -13.27
N GLY A 22 6.44 -3.03 -13.77
CA GLY A 22 6.38 -4.49 -13.96
C GLY A 22 6.14 -5.24 -12.65
N ASP A 23 6.94 -4.95 -11.63
CA ASP A 23 6.81 -5.56 -10.31
C ASP A 23 5.50 -5.18 -9.61
N LEU A 24 5.05 -3.92 -9.75
CA LEU A 24 3.74 -3.49 -9.26
C LEU A 24 2.61 -4.32 -9.87
N PHE A 25 2.58 -4.48 -11.20
CA PHE A 25 1.54 -5.27 -11.87
C PHE A 25 1.56 -6.72 -11.42
N LEU A 26 2.73 -7.34 -11.33
CA LEU A 26 2.90 -8.73 -10.90
C LEU A 26 2.40 -8.95 -9.46
N THR A 27 2.80 -8.08 -8.54
CA THR A 27 2.49 -8.20 -7.11
C THR A 27 1.05 -7.80 -6.78
N ALA A 28 0.48 -6.84 -7.49
CA ALA A 28 -0.90 -6.38 -7.29
C ALA A 28 -1.95 -7.27 -7.97
N SER A 29 -1.55 -8.21 -8.84
CA SER A 29 -2.48 -9.05 -9.61
C SER A 29 -2.39 -10.54 -9.29
N SER A 30 -1.66 -10.93 -8.24
CA SER A 30 -1.38 -12.33 -7.92
C SER A 30 -1.78 -12.70 -6.50
N THR A 31 -2.54 -13.78 -6.35
CA THR A 31 -2.87 -14.35 -5.02
C THR A 31 -1.68 -14.99 -4.31
N LEU A 32 -0.56 -15.19 -5.01
CA LEU A 32 0.70 -15.60 -4.39
C LEU A 32 1.36 -14.45 -3.60
N SER A 33 1.06 -13.20 -3.96
CA SER A 33 1.54 -12.03 -3.23
C SER A 33 0.95 -11.98 -1.83
N ARG A 34 1.84 -11.86 -0.84
CA ARG A 34 1.49 -11.68 0.58
C ARG A 34 0.68 -10.40 0.79
N ASN A 35 1.11 -9.30 0.17
CA ASN A 35 0.40 -8.02 0.25
C ASN A 35 -0.98 -8.07 -0.41
N TYR A 36 -1.10 -8.79 -1.53
CA TYR A 36 -2.40 -9.00 -2.17
C TYR A 36 -3.36 -9.74 -1.24
N ARG A 37 -2.88 -10.81 -0.58
CA ARG A 37 -3.67 -11.57 0.39
C ARG A 37 -4.06 -10.73 1.61
N VAL A 38 -3.21 -9.81 2.08
CA VAL A 38 -3.58 -8.84 3.11
C VAL A 38 -4.72 -7.94 2.65
N GLY A 39 -4.61 -7.34 1.47
CA GLY A 39 -5.68 -6.51 0.89
C GLY A 39 -7.00 -7.26 0.74
N LEU A 40 -6.94 -8.53 0.32
CA LEU A 40 -8.12 -9.40 0.21
C LEU A 40 -8.73 -9.75 1.58
N GLY A 41 -7.92 -9.87 2.62
CA GLY A 41 -8.39 -10.05 3.99
C GLY A 41 -9.13 -8.81 4.49
N LEU A 42 -8.54 -7.63 4.28
CA LEU A 42 -9.15 -6.35 4.61
C LEU A 42 -10.49 -6.16 3.90
N SER A 43 -10.57 -6.47 2.59
CA SER A 43 -11.83 -6.36 1.83
C SER A 43 -12.93 -7.31 2.31
N LYS A 44 -12.59 -8.35 3.07
CA LYS A 44 -13.53 -9.28 3.68
C LYS A 44 -13.95 -8.86 5.10
N GLY A 45 -13.49 -7.70 5.58
CA GLY A 45 -13.80 -7.17 6.90
C GLY A 45 -13.00 -7.81 8.03
N LYS A 46 -11.93 -8.55 7.72
CA LYS A 46 -11.04 -9.11 8.74
C LYS A 46 -10.19 -8.02 9.37
N ASN A 47 -9.92 -8.15 10.67
CA ASN A 47 -8.94 -7.28 11.34
C ASN A 47 -7.50 -7.72 11.00
N MET A 48 -6.54 -6.83 11.23
CA MET A 48 -5.14 -7.07 10.86
C MET A 48 -4.52 -8.27 11.59
N ASP A 49 -4.86 -8.49 12.86
CA ASP A 49 -4.29 -9.60 13.65
C ASP A 49 -4.74 -10.96 13.09
N GLU A 50 -6.01 -11.09 12.73
CA GLU A 50 -6.55 -12.29 12.06
C GLU A 50 -5.84 -12.53 10.72
N ILE A 51 -5.71 -11.49 9.90
CA ILE A 51 -5.06 -11.57 8.59
C ILE A 51 -3.61 -12.05 8.72
N LEU A 52 -2.84 -11.46 9.63
CA LEU A 52 -1.43 -11.79 9.82
C LEU A 52 -1.25 -13.20 10.39
N GLN A 53 -2.14 -13.62 11.30
CA GLN A 53 -2.15 -14.98 11.84
C GLN A 53 -2.42 -16.02 10.74
N GLU A 54 -3.39 -15.77 9.86
CA GLU A 54 -3.71 -16.65 8.73
C GLU A 54 -2.59 -16.68 7.66
N LEU A 55 -1.93 -15.55 7.45
CA LEU A 55 -0.81 -15.46 6.51
C LEU A 55 0.37 -16.33 6.98
N GLY A 56 0.63 -16.34 8.30
CA GLY A 56 1.72 -17.10 8.92
C GLY A 56 3.13 -16.55 8.63
N GLU A 57 3.21 -15.38 8.01
CA GLU A 57 4.45 -14.76 7.55
C GLU A 57 4.30 -13.22 7.53
N VAL A 58 5.41 -12.50 7.35
CA VAL A 58 5.39 -11.04 7.29
C VAL A 58 5.00 -10.57 5.88
N ALA A 59 3.95 -9.77 5.79
CA ALA A 59 3.65 -8.96 4.60
C ALA A 59 4.34 -7.59 4.74
N GLU A 60 5.39 -7.37 3.96
CA GLU A 60 6.26 -6.18 4.03
C GLU A 60 5.51 -4.88 3.73
N GLY A 61 4.39 -4.94 2.99
CA GLY A 61 3.55 -3.79 2.69
C GLY A 61 2.93 -3.16 3.94
N VAL A 62 2.67 -3.94 5.01
CA VAL A 62 2.07 -3.44 6.24
C VAL A 62 2.99 -2.46 6.99
N PRO A 63 4.21 -2.85 7.41
CA PRO A 63 5.12 -1.90 8.05
C PRO A 63 5.58 -0.79 7.07
N THR A 64 5.69 -1.08 5.78
CA THR A 64 6.06 -0.08 4.77
C THR A 64 5.01 1.02 4.63
N ALA A 65 3.72 0.69 4.67
CA ALA A 65 2.64 1.68 4.63
C ALA A 65 2.70 2.63 5.83
N LYS A 66 2.97 2.11 7.04
CA LYS A 66 3.13 2.93 8.25
C LYS A 66 4.34 3.87 8.14
N ALA A 67 5.47 3.37 7.63
CA ALA A 67 6.66 4.19 7.39
C ALA A 67 6.41 5.26 6.32
N LEU A 68 5.75 4.89 5.22
CA LEU A 68 5.40 5.82 4.14
C LEU A 68 4.48 6.94 4.64
N HIS A 69 3.45 6.61 5.42
CA HIS A 69 2.55 7.61 6.00
C HIS A 69 3.34 8.64 6.82
N LYS A 70 4.17 8.18 7.77
CA LYS A 70 5.01 9.06 8.59
C LYS A 70 5.91 9.97 7.74
N ILE A 71 6.64 9.40 6.77
CA ILE A 71 7.54 10.17 5.91
C ILE A 71 6.76 11.17 5.06
N SER A 72 5.56 10.79 4.59
CA SER A 72 4.72 11.66 3.77
C SER A 72 4.18 12.85 4.53
N GLU A 73 3.81 12.68 5.81
CA GLU A 73 3.43 13.78 6.71
C GLU A 73 4.62 14.71 6.97
N ASP A 74 5.76 14.15 7.39
CA ASP A 74 6.98 14.91 7.73
C ASP A 74 7.49 15.76 6.57
N LYS A 75 7.33 15.28 5.32
CA LYS A 75 7.83 15.93 4.10
C LYS A 75 6.74 16.57 3.26
N ASN A 76 5.48 16.55 3.72
CA ASN A 76 4.32 17.05 2.99
C ASN A 76 4.23 16.48 1.54
N ILE A 77 4.37 15.16 1.40
CA ILE A 77 4.32 14.46 0.11
C ILE A 77 2.92 13.89 -0.11
N TYR A 78 2.24 14.30 -1.17
CA TYR A 78 0.90 13.83 -1.48
C TYR A 78 0.88 12.38 -2.04
N LEU A 79 0.39 11.43 -1.23
CA LEU A 79 0.32 10.00 -1.55
C LEU A 79 -1.07 9.39 -1.26
N PRO A 80 -2.12 9.75 -2.00
CA PRO A 80 -3.50 9.43 -1.64
C PRO A 80 -3.78 7.93 -1.52
N ILE A 81 -3.29 7.11 -2.45
CA ILE A 81 -3.46 5.65 -2.39
C ILE A 81 -2.76 5.07 -1.16
N ALA A 82 -1.54 5.51 -0.85
CA ALA A 82 -0.79 4.98 0.28
C ALA A 82 -1.37 5.42 1.63
N GLN A 83 -1.94 6.63 1.69
CA GLN A 83 -2.67 7.14 2.85
C GLN A 83 -3.91 6.31 3.14
N GLU A 84 -4.70 5.99 2.10
CA GLU A 84 -5.89 5.14 2.26
C GLU A 84 -5.54 3.70 2.61
N VAL A 85 -4.46 3.15 2.05
CA VAL A 85 -3.93 1.84 2.46
C VAL A 85 -3.52 1.84 3.94
N TYR A 86 -2.81 2.88 4.39
CA TYR A 86 -2.47 3.05 5.80
C TYR A 86 -3.73 3.14 6.67
N ALA A 87 -4.71 3.94 6.28
CA ALA A 87 -5.95 4.09 7.04
C ALA A 87 -6.71 2.77 7.17
N MET A 88 -6.80 1.96 6.10
CA MET A 88 -7.38 0.61 6.16
C MET A 88 -6.60 -0.32 7.11
N ILE A 89 -5.27 -0.24 7.10
CA ILE A 89 -4.42 -0.99 8.05
C ILE A 89 -4.69 -0.58 9.50
N GLU A 90 -5.02 0.68 9.75
CA GLU A 90 -5.40 1.21 11.07
C GLU A 90 -6.90 1.02 11.39
N GLY A 91 -7.65 0.31 10.54
CA GLY A 91 -9.04 -0.09 10.81
C GLY A 91 -10.12 0.74 10.13
N LYS A 92 -9.77 1.63 9.19
CA LYS A 92 -10.75 2.30 8.33
C LYS A 92 -11.47 1.28 7.44
N ASP A 93 -12.77 1.47 7.27
CA ASP A 93 -13.58 0.64 6.38
C ASP A 93 -13.06 0.74 4.92
N PRO A 94 -12.86 -0.40 4.21
CA PRO A 94 -12.35 -0.39 2.85
C PRO A 94 -13.24 0.35 1.85
N LEU A 95 -14.58 0.26 1.98
CA LEU A 95 -15.49 0.94 1.07
C LEU A 95 -15.42 2.45 1.26
N GLN A 96 -15.37 2.91 2.51
CA GLN A 96 -15.14 4.32 2.83
C GLN A 96 -13.79 4.81 2.28
N SER A 97 -12.74 3.99 2.38
CA SER A 97 -11.40 4.34 1.89
C SER A 97 -11.38 4.55 0.37
N VAL A 98 -12.13 3.73 -0.38
CA VAL A 98 -12.29 3.91 -1.83
C VAL A 98 -13.11 5.17 -2.15
N GLN A 99 -14.15 5.46 -1.37
CA GLN A 99 -14.94 6.68 -1.57
C GLN A 99 -14.09 7.94 -1.37
N ASP A 100 -13.31 7.99 -0.30
CA ASP A 100 -12.44 9.12 0.02
C ASP A 100 -11.29 9.27 -0.99
N LEU A 101 -10.82 8.16 -1.58
CA LEU A 101 -9.82 8.19 -2.65
C LEU A 101 -10.36 8.81 -3.95
N LEU A 102 -11.66 8.66 -4.22
CA LEU A 102 -12.30 9.05 -5.48
C LEU A 102 -12.98 10.43 -5.43
N SER A 103 -13.15 11.01 -4.24
CA SER A 103 -13.68 12.36 -4.03
C SER A 103 -12.63 13.44 -4.29
#